data_AF-A0A5G2QCC6-F1
#
_entry.id   AF-A0A5G2QCC6-F1
#
_cell.length_a   1.000
_cell.length_b   1.000
_cell.length_c   1.000
_cell.angle_alpha   90.00
_cell.angle_beta   90.00
_cell.angle_gamma   90.00
#
_symmetry.space_group_name_H-M   'P 1'
#
loop_
_entity.id
_entity.type
_entity.pdbx_description
1 polymer ?
#
loop_
_entity_poly.entity_id
_entity_poly.type
_entity_poly.pdbx_seq_one_letter_code
_entity_poly.pdbx_strand_id
1 'polypeptide(L)'
;FQSAAAALQPFAGLKLQPVFTGWRSVFILHLPLAPRRKCSGHCSCLLIKKKQQDVLGFLEANKIGFEEKDIAANEENRKWMRENVPENRRPATGYPLPPQIFNESQYRGDYDAFFEARENNAVYAFLGLKAPPGSKEAEAQAKKQV
;
A
#
# COMPACT_ATOMS: atom_id res chain seq x y z
N PHE A 1 -51.84 -10.14 31.72
CA PHE A 1 -50.38 -10.00 31.88
C PHE A 1 -49.74 -10.70 30.70
N GLN A 2 -49.02 -10.10 29.76
CA GLN A 2 -48.48 -8.76 29.64
C GLN A 2 -48.46 -8.41 28.14
N SER A 3 -48.92 -7.21 27.82
CA SER A 3 -48.74 -6.56 26.53
C SER A 3 -47.25 -6.25 26.32
N ALA A 4 -46.73 -6.48 25.11
CA ALA A 4 -45.50 -5.86 24.66
C ALA A 4 -45.64 -5.50 23.18
N ALA A 5 -46.05 -4.24 22.95
CA ALA A 5 -46.03 -3.58 21.66
C ALA A 5 -44.57 -3.45 21.18
N ALA A 6 -44.27 -4.05 20.03
CA ALA A 6 -43.01 -3.83 19.33
C ALA A 6 -43.02 -2.40 18.76
N ALA A 7 -42.31 -1.50 19.45
CA ALA A 7 -42.09 -0.14 19.00
C ALA A 7 -41.25 -0.15 17.71
N LEU A 8 -41.88 0.27 16.61
CA LEU A 8 -41.21 0.76 15.41
C LEU A 8 -40.34 1.96 15.78
N GLN A 9 -39.02 1.80 15.70
CA GLN A 9 -38.08 2.91 15.69
C GLN A 9 -37.84 3.33 14.22
N PRO A 10 -37.97 4.61 13.87
CA PRO A 10 -37.64 5.09 12.53
C PRO A 10 -36.13 5.13 12.36
N PHE A 11 -35.58 4.33 11.44
CA PHE A 11 -34.19 4.44 10.98
C PHE A 11 -34.02 5.75 10.19
N ALA A 12 -33.84 6.84 10.92
CA ALA A 12 -33.37 8.09 10.37
C ALA A 12 -31.88 7.97 10.02
N GLY A 13 -31.56 8.13 8.74
CA GLY A 13 -30.26 8.54 8.24
C GLY A 13 -29.13 7.52 8.41
N LEU A 14 -28.83 6.79 7.34
CA LEU A 14 -27.52 6.13 7.16
C LEU A 14 -26.40 7.19 7.29
N LYS A 15 -25.84 7.35 8.50
CA LYS A 15 -24.44 7.71 8.63
C LYS A 15 -23.65 6.48 8.20
N LEU A 16 -23.31 6.46 6.91
CA LEU A 16 -22.27 5.60 6.38
C LEU A 16 -20.94 6.05 6.99
N GLN A 17 -20.68 5.64 8.23
CA GLN A 17 -19.33 5.61 8.76
C GLN A 17 -18.79 4.22 8.40
N PRO A 18 -17.95 4.07 7.38
CA PRO A 18 -17.18 2.85 7.28
C PRO A 18 -16.27 2.83 8.50
N VAL A 19 -16.55 1.87 9.37
CA VAL A 19 -15.69 1.46 10.47
C VAL A 19 -14.35 1.05 9.83
N PHE A 20 -13.40 1.98 9.76
CA PHE A 20 -12.01 1.72 9.36
C PHE A 20 -11.39 0.80 10.42
N THR A 21 -11.75 -0.46 10.33
CA THR A 21 -11.24 -1.53 11.18
C THR A 21 -9.85 -1.90 10.69
N GLY A 22 -8.85 -1.67 11.54
CA GLY A 22 -7.50 -2.17 11.37
C GLY A 22 -6.60 -1.28 10.51
N TRP A 23 -5.82 -0.43 11.15
CA TRP A 23 -4.65 0.19 10.54
C TRP A 23 -3.63 -0.91 10.22
N ARG A 24 -3.76 -1.53 9.05
CA ARG A 24 -2.68 -2.33 8.45
C ARG A 24 -1.74 -1.34 7.77
N SER A 25 -0.73 -0.88 8.50
CA SER A 25 0.23 0.10 7.99
C SER A 25 1.02 -0.51 6.82
N VAL A 26 0.86 0.08 5.63
CA VAL A 26 1.71 -0.24 4.48
C VAL A 26 3.02 0.53 4.66
N PHE A 27 4.15 -0.16 4.80
CA PHE A 27 5.46 0.47 4.85
C PHE A 27 6.04 0.59 3.45
N ILE A 28 6.42 1.81 3.10
CA ILE A 28 7.13 2.13 1.87
C ILE A 28 8.57 2.45 2.23
N LEU A 29 9.49 1.54 1.90
CA LEU A 29 10.92 1.80 2.05
C LEU A 29 11.39 2.68 0.89
N HIS A 30 11.61 3.96 1.17
CA HIS A 30 12.01 4.96 0.18
C HIS A 30 13.30 5.68 0.62
N LEU A 31 13.98 6.28 -0.35
CA LEU A 31 15.20 7.05 -0.12
C LEU A 31 14.79 8.55 -0.12
N PRO A 32 14.87 9.29 0.99
CA PRO A 32 14.61 10.72 1.04
C PRO A 32 15.50 11.42 0.05
N LEU A 33 14.88 12.28 -0.73
CA LEU A 33 15.59 13.09 -1.68
C LEU A 33 15.90 14.39 -0.98
N ALA A 34 17.03 14.43 -0.27
CA ALA A 34 17.56 15.70 0.18
C ALA A 34 17.62 16.68 -1.03
N PRO A 35 17.13 17.93 -0.92
CA PRO A 35 17.02 18.86 -2.04
C PRO A 35 18.38 19.48 -2.47
N ARG A 36 19.49 18.74 -2.41
CA ARG A 36 20.84 19.31 -2.51
C ARG A 36 21.85 18.53 -3.36
N ARG A 37 21.45 17.63 -4.26
CA ARG A 37 22.36 17.15 -5.32
C ARG A 37 21.66 17.09 -6.67
N LYS A 38 22.17 17.91 -7.59
CA LYS A 38 21.75 17.98 -8.98
C LYS A 38 22.03 16.62 -9.61
N CYS A 39 21.02 15.75 -9.69
CA CYS A 39 21.10 14.58 -10.55
C CYS A 39 21.22 15.13 -11.98
N SER A 40 22.39 14.98 -12.62
CA SER A 40 22.58 15.24 -14.04
C SER A 40 21.56 14.42 -14.84
N GLY A 41 21.03 15.00 -15.92
CA GLY A 41 19.77 14.63 -16.60
C GLY A 41 19.62 13.22 -17.18
N HIS A 42 20.53 12.28 -16.87
CA HIS A 42 20.41 10.85 -17.12
C HIS A 42 21.02 10.08 -15.93
N CYS A 43 20.36 10.12 -14.78
CA CYS A 43 20.79 9.39 -13.60
C CYS A 43 19.66 8.45 -13.16
N SER A 44 19.99 7.17 -12.94
CA SER A 44 19.09 6.12 -12.47
C SER A 44 18.34 6.50 -11.17
N CYS A 45 18.84 7.52 -10.45
CA CYS A 45 18.11 8.18 -9.36
C CYS A 45 16.72 8.69 -9.80
N LEU A 46 16.58 9.36 -10.96
CA LEU A 46 15.33 10.02 -11.36
C LEU A 46 14.19 9.03 -11.63
N LEU A 47 14.51 7.85 -12.17
CA LEU A 47 13.54 6.79 -12.39
C LEU A 47 13.02 6.22 -11.07
N ILE A 48 13.93 5.96 -10.12
CA ILE A 48 13.58 5.47 -8.79
C ILE A 48 12.66 6.48 -8.06
N LYS A 49 12.96 7.78 -8.19
CA LYS A 49 12.13 8.85 -7.61
C LYS A 49 10.72 8.86 -8.17
N LYS A 50 10.58 8.74 -9.50
CA LYS A 50 9.27 8.67 -10.15
C LYS A 50 8.47 7.44 -9.70
N LYS A 51 9.12 6.27 -9.63
CA LYS A 51 8.51 5.04 -9.12
C LYS A 51 8.01 5.20 -7.68
N GLN A 52 8.80 5.81 -6.80
CA GLN A 52 8.40 6.09 -5.41
C GLN A 52 7.19 7.03 -5.34
N GLN A 53 7.25 8.18 -6.02
CA GLN A 53 6.15 9.16 -6.04
C GLN A 53 4.87 8.57 -6.63
N ASP A 54 4.96 7.72 -7.64
CA ASP A 54 3.81 7.05 -8.25
C ASP A 54 3.11 6.11 -7.26
N VAL A 55 3.88 5.34 -6.48
CA VAL A 55 3.33 4.49 -5.41
C VAL A 55 2.69 5.33 -4.30
N LEU A 56 3.39 6.36 -3.81
CA LEU A 56 2.89 7.23 -2.75
C LEU A 56 1.61 7.97 -3.18
N GLY A 57 1.64 8.59 -4.35
CA GLY A 57 0.49 9.31 -4.90
C GLY A 57 -0.71 8.39 -5.14
N PHE A 58 -0.48 7.13 -5.51
CA PHE A 58 -1.55 6.15 -5.60
C PHE A 58 -2.16 5.84 -4.22
N LEU A 59 -1.34 5.60 -3.20
CA LEU A 59 -1.82 5.30 -1.85
C LEU A 59 -2.62 6.48 -1.27
N GLU A 60 -2.15 7.71 -1.45
CA GLU A 60 -2.86 8.93 -1.06
C GLU A 60 -4.19 9.09 -1.80
N ALA A 61 -4.20 8.92 -3.13
CA ALA A 61 -5.40 9.04 -3.95
C ALA A 61 -6.49 8.03 -3.55
N ASN A 62 -6.07 6.82 -3.16
CA ASN A 62 -6.95 5.75 -2.70
C ASN A 62 -7.25 5.81 -1.19
N LYS A 63 -6.75 6.84 -0.48
CA LYS A 63 -6.90 7.04 0.98
C LYS A 63 -6.45 5.82 1.79
N ILE A 64 -5.41 5.15 1.32
CA ILE A 64 -4.79 4.03 2.01
C ILE A 64 -3.78 4.60 3.02
N GLY A 65 -3.87 4.17 4.28
CA GLY A 65 -2.90 4.54 5.30
C GLY A 65 -1.56 3.86 5.03
N PHE A 66 -0.49 4.65 4.88
CA PHE A 66 0.86 4.14 4.69
C PHE A 66 1.85 4.91 5.58
N GLU A 67 3.00 4.28 5.80
CA GLU A 67 4.13 4.88 6.52
C GLU A 67 5.37 4.81 5.65
N GLU A 68 5.98 5.98 5.46
CA GLU A 68 7.22 6.17 4.74
C GLU A 68 8.41 5.85 5.64
N LYS A 69 9.16 4.81 5.27
CA LYS A 69 10.39 4.39 5.96
C LYS A 69 11.59 4.81 5.13
N ASP A 70 12.25 5.86 5.59
CA ASP A 70 13.49 6.37 5.02
C ASP A 70 14.65 5.37 5.21
N ILE A 71 15.26 4.89 4.12
CA ILE A 71 16.45 4.02 4.14
C ILE A 71 17.79 4.76 3.88
N ALA A 72 17.76 6.04 3.52
CA ALA A 72 18.98 6.82 3.26
C ALA A 72 19.56 7.36 4.56
N ALA A 73 18.70 7.96 5.37
CA ALA A 73 19.06 8.58 6.62
C ALA A 73 19.06 7.57 7.78
N ASN A 74 18.25 6.51 7.68
CA ASN A 74 18.16 5.49 8.72
C ASN A 74 18.78 4.16 8.27
N GLU A 75 19.92 3.82 8.87
CA GLU A 75 20.63 2.58 8.57
C GLU A 75 19.88 1.33 9.04
N GLU A 76 19.07 1.44 10.09
CA GLU A 76 18.25 0.34 10.61
C GLU A 76 17.21 -0.07 9.57
N ASN A 77 16.49 0.89 9.00
CA ASN A 77 15.53 0.64 7.92
C ASN A 77 16.22 0.02 6.68
N ARG A 78 17.44 0.46 6.36
CA ARG A 78 18.25 -0.11 5.26
C ARG A 78 18.67 -1.55 5.52
N LYS A 79 19.00 -1.90 6.76
CA LYS A 79 19.34 -3.28 7.15
C LYS A 79 18.09 -4.14 7.19
N TRP A 80 17.01 -3.64 7.80
CA TRP A 80 15.72 -4.29 7.88
C TRP A 80 15.15 -4.59 6.49
N MET A 81 15.20 -3.65 5.54
CA MET A 81 14.80 -3.91 4.15
C MET A 81 15.57 -5.07 3.56
N ARG A 82 16.91 -5.10 3.71
CA ARG A 82 17.73 -6.18 3.13
C ARG A 82 17.43 -7.53 3.76
N GLU A 83 17.15 -7.58 5.05
CA GLU A 83 16.82 -8.81 5.78
C GLU A 83 15.41 -9.31 5.46
N ASN A 84 14.43 -8.41 5.30
CA ASN A 84 13.03 -8.77 5.08
C ASN A 84 12.67 -8.91 3.59
N VAL A 85 13.46 -8.37 2.65
CA VAL A 85 13.30 -8.66 1.22
C VAL A 85 13.77 -10.10 0.97
N PRO A 86 12.87 -10.99 0.48
CA PRO A 86 13.20 -12.38 0.27
C PRO A 86 14.19 -12.52 -0.89
N GLU A 87 15.07 -13.52 -0.78
CA GLU A 87 16.24 -13.66 -1.64
C GLU A 87 15.88 -13.92 -3.11
N ASN A 88 14.74 -14.56 -3.36
CA ASN A 88 14.16 -14.77 -4.69
C ASN A 88 13.72 -13.48 -5.40
N ARG A 89 13.57 -12.38 -4.67
CA ARG A 89 13.19 -11.06 -5.19
C ARG A 89 14.35 -10.08 -5.20
N ARG A 90 15.54 -10.51 -4.76
CA ARG A 90 16.76 -9.71 -4.86
C ARG A 90 17.27 -9.74 -6.31
N PRO A 91 17.76 -8.61 -6.84
CA PRO A 91 18.34 -8.57 -8.18
C PRO A 91 19.59 -9.48 -8.25
N ALA A 92 19.86 -10.06 -9.42
CA ALA A 92 21.01 -10.94 -9.65
C ALA A 92 22.37 -10.28 -9.36
N THR A 93 22.43 -8.96 -9.28
CA THR A 93 23.62 -8.21 -8.91
C THR A 93 23.24 -7.02 -8.03
N GLY A 94 23.73 -7.01 -6.79
CA GLY A 94 23.59 -5.89 -5.86
C GLY A 94 22.42 -6.01 -4.88
N TYR A 95 22.01 -4.87 -4.34
CA TYR A 95 20.96 -4.78 -3.31
C TYR A 95 19.60 -4.45 -3.92
N PRO A 96 18.49 -4.89 -3.31
CA PRO A 96 17.16 -4.50 -3.75
C PRO A 96 17.00 -2.98 -3.74
N LEU A 97 16.53 -2.44 -4.86
CA LEU A 97 16.33 -1.01 -5.04
C LEU A 97 14.95 -0.60 -4.50
N PRO A 98 14.82 0.55 -3.83
CA PRO A 98 13.50 1.07 -3.47
C PRO A 98 12.74 1.52 -4.74
N PRO A 99 11.39 1.61 -4.73
CA PRO A 99 10.49 1.37 -3.60
C PRO A 99 10.28 -0.12 -3.33
N GLN A 100 10.27 -0.49 -2.05
CA GLN A 100 9.88 -1.83 -1.60
C GLN A 100 8.67 -1.70 -0.68
N ILE A 101 7.63 -2.48 -0.98
CA ILE A 101 6.33 -2.36 -0.34
C ILE A 101 6.16 -3.54 0.62
N PHE A 102 5.93 -3.18 1.87
CA PHE A 102 5.64 -4.11 2.94
C PHE A 102 4.28 -3.79 3.52
N ASN A 103 3.58 -4.81 3.97
CA ASN A 103 2.43 -4.65 4.83
C ASN A 103 2.83 -5.18 6.21
N GLU A 104 2.96 -4.30 7.18
CA GLU A 104 3.50 -4.63 8.50
C GLU A 104 4.92 -5.25 8.40
N SER A 105 5.07 -6.56 8.62
CA SER A 105 6.34 -7.28 8.43
C SER A 105 6.36 -8.17 7.19
N GLN A 106 5.27 -8.22 6.42
CA GLN A 106 5.14 -9.08 5.27
C GLN A 106 5.54 -8.35 3.99
N TYR A 107 6.53 -8.88 3.29
CA TYR A 107 6.90 -8.39 1.96
C TYR A 107 5.75 -8.61 0.97
N ARG A 108 5.31 -7.53 0.31
CA ARG A 108 4.29 -7.60 -0.75
C ARG A 108 4.92 -7.63 -2.13
N GLY A 109 5.90 -6.76 -2.37
CA GLY A 109 6.61 -6.70 -3.63
C GLY A 109 7.40 -5.43 -3.83
N ASP A 110 8.02 -5.34 -4.98
CA ASP A 110 8.71 -4.18 -5.50
C ASP A 110 7.76 -3.30 -6.33
N TYR A 111 8.30 -2.28 -6.99
CA TYR A 111 7.53 -1.43 -7.89
C TYR A 111 6.85 -2.21 -9.01
N ASP A 112 7.53 -3.20 -9.61
CA ASP A 112 7.04 -3.89 -10.79
C ASP A 112 5.83 -4.76 -10.41
N ALA A 113 5.89 -5.45 -9.27
CA ALA A 113 4.75 -6.19 -8.73
C ALA A 113 3.56 -5.27 -8.37
N PHE A 114 3.83 -4.08 -7.84
CA PHE A 114 2.79 -3.08 -7.59
C PHE A 114 2.17 -2.55 -8.88
N PHE A 115 2.99 -2.32 -9.91
CA PHE A 115 2.53 -1.85 -11.21
C PHE A 115 1.64 -2.89 -11.87
N GLU A 116 2.04 -4.17 -11.87
CA GLU A 116 1.19 -5.28 -12.33
C GLU A 116 -0.13 -5.34 -11.56
N ALA A 117 -0.10 -5.22 -10.23
CA ALA A 117 -1.31 -5.18 -9.42
C ALA A 117 -2.20 -3.99 -9.79
N ARG A 118 -1.61 -2.83 -10.08
CA ARG A 118 -2.33 -1.63 -10.51
C ARG A 118 -2.99 -1.80 -11.87
N GLU A 119 -2.29 -2.37 -12.85
CA GLU A 119 -2.86 -2.65 -14.17
C GLU A 119 -4.01 -3.66 -14.10
N ASN A 120 -3.86 -4.68 -13.25
CA ASN A 120 -4.89 -5.67 -13.02
C ASN A 120 -6.07 -5.16 -12.18
N ASN A 121 -6.00 -3.93 -11.63
CA ASN A 121 -6.89 -3.46 -10.57
C ASN A 121 -6.99 -4.57 -9.51
N ALA A 122 -5.88 -4.87 -8.86
CA ALA A 122 -5.74 -5.83 -7.77
C ALA A 122 -4.80 -5.30 -6.68
N VAL A 123 -4.67 -3.97 -6.53
CA VAL A 123 -3.71 -3.35 -5.62
C VAL A 123 -4.10 -3.57 -4.18
N TYR A 124 -5.39 -3.53 -3.84
CA TYR A 124 -5.81 -3.81 -2.47
C TYR A 124 -5.48 -5.26 -2.12
N ALA A 125 -5.74 -6.20 -3.03
CA ALA A 125 -5.37 -7.60 -2.86
C ALA A 125 -3.84 -7.77 -2.70
N PHE A 126 -3.04 -7.09 -3.54
CA PHE A 126 -1.58 -7.10 -3.48
C PHE A 126 -1.06 -6.55 -2.14
N LEU A 127 -1.63 -5.44 -1.67
CA LEU A 127 -1.29 -4.86 -0.38
C LEU A 127 -1.77 -5.74 0.79
N GLY A 128 -2.63 -6.73 0.55
CA GLY A 128 -3.26 -7.54 1.60
C GLY A 128 -4.33 -6.76 2.37
N LEU A 129 -4.98 -5.82 1.69
CA LEU A 129 -6.08 -5.00 2.18
C LEU A 129 -7.40 -5.47 1.56
N LYS A 130 -8.51 -5.23 2.27
CA LYS A 130 -9.84 -5.48 1.71
C LYS A 130 -10.21 -4.31 0.80
N ALA A 131 -10.53 -4.61 -0.46
CA ALA A 131 -10.97 -3.60 -1.40
C ALA A 131 -12.26 -2.93 -0.90
N PRO A 132 -12.40 -1.59 -1.00
CA PRO A 132 -13.59 -0.90 -0.54
C PRO A 132 -14.82 -1.32 -1.39
N PRO A 133 -16.01 -1.46 -0.76
CA PRO A 133 -17.23 -1.83 -1.48
C PRO A 133 -17.57 -0.76 -2.53
N GLY A 134 -17.75 -1.17 -3.79
CA GLY A 134 -17.97 -0.28 -4.94
C GLY A 134 -16.72 0.01 -5.79
N SER A 135 -15.55 -0.50 -5.40
CA SER A 135 -14.39 -0.54 -6.29
C SER A 135 -14.48 -1.71 -7.28
N LYS A 136 -13.88 -1.55 -8.47
CA LYS A 136 -13.81 -2.63 -9.49
C LYS A 136 -13.22 -3.93 -8.91
N GLU A 137 -12.29 -3.81 -7.96
CA GLU A 137 -11.69 -4.93 -7.22
C GLU A 137 -12.68 -5.68 -6.35
N ALA A 138 -13.47 -4.97 -5.54
CA ALA A 138 -14.43 -5.59 -4.65
C ALA A 138 -15.51 -6.35 -5.44
N GLU A 139 -15.94 -5.81 -6.58
CA GLU A 139 -16.89 -6.47 -7.47
C GLU A 139 -16.31 -7.74 -8.11
N ALA A 140 -15.05 -7.69 -8.55
CA ALA A 140 -14.36 -8.84 -9.13
C ALA A 140 -14.11 -9.95 -8.11
N GLN A 141 -13.78 -9.60 -6.86
CA GLN A 141 -13.60 -10.57 -5.77
C GLN A 141 -14.93 -11.20 -5.34
N ALA A 142 -16.00 -10.42 -5.27
CA ALA A 142 -17.33 -10.92 -4.95
C ALA A 142 -17.83 -11.93 -6.00
N LYS A 143 -17.54 -11.72 -7.29
CA LYS A 143 -17.93 -12.63 -8.37
C LYS A 143 -17.19 -13.97 -8.39
N LYS A 144 -16.00 -14.07 -7.77
CA LYS A 144 -15.21 -15.31 -7.72
C LYS A 144 -15.58 -16.21 -6.53
N GLN A 145 -16.39 -15.72 -5.59
CA GLN A 145 -16.83 -16.47 -4.41
C GLN A 145 -18.24 -17.07 -4.59
N VAL A 146 -18.78 -17.04 -5.81
CA VAL A 146 -20.09 -17.60 -6.19
C VAL A 146 -19.90 -18.88 -7.00
#